data_AF-A0A367B4L5-F1
#
_entry.id   AF-A0A367B4L5-F1
#
_cell.length_a   1.000
_cell.length_b   1.000
_cell.length_c   1.000
_cell.angle_alpha   90.00
_cell.angle_beta   90.00
_cell.angle_gamma   90.00
#
_symmetry.space_group_name_H-M   'P 1'
#
loop_
_entity.id
_entity.type
_entity.pdbx_description
1 polymer ?
#
loop_
_entity_poly.entity_id
_entity_poly.type
_entity_poly.pdbx_seq_one_letter_code
_entity_poly.pdbx_strand_id
1 'polypeptide(L)'
;MTAAAIIGIVMGALALISLFGVGLIFAFSGVLGLLTLLSVATGAVLLAGGIQVLQGKSPQLLLLGSYAALAVQLLTWFWALVSGWGFLFTGLLGFVLPGVIVYLLRQPDAKRHYTAQGISY
;
A
#
# COMPACT_ATOMS: atom_id res chain seq x y z
N MET A 1 11.65 2.27 11.59
CA MET A 1 10.49 3.14 11.87
C MET A 1 10.33 4.20 10.79
N THR A 2 11.28 5.12 10.64
CA THR A 2 11.32 6.14 9.58
C THR A 2 11.29 5.53 8.17
N ALA A 3 12.02 4.43 7.94
CA ALA A 3 12.02 3.75 6.64
C ALA A 3 10.63 3.24 6.21
N ALA A 4 9.88 2.60 7.11
CA ALA A 4 8.53 2.11 6.80
C ALA A 4 7.55 3.25 6.48
N ALA A 5 7.68 4.37 7.20
CA ALA A 5 6.88 5.57 6.98
C ALA A 5 7.19 6.22 5.62
N ILE A 6 8.47 6.36 5.29
CA ILE A 6 8.91 6.89 3.98
C ILE A 6 8.43 5.99 2.85
N ILE A 7 8.57 4.66 2.98
CA ILE A 7 8.08 3.71 1.97
C ILE A 7 6.56 3.85 1.79
N GLY A 8 5.79 3.95 2.88
CA GLY A 8 4.35 4.16 2.83
C GLY A 8 3.95 5.47 2.15
N ILE A 9 4.67 6.56 2.42
CA ILE A 9 4.43 7.87 1.77
C ILE A 9 4.75 7.81 0.28
N VAL A 10 5.90 7.26 -0.10
CA VAL A 10 6.31 7.16 -1.51
C VAL A 10 5.33 6.29 -2.29
N MET A 11 4.93 5.14 -1.73
CA MET A 11 3.92 4.25 -2.34
C MET A 11 2.57 4.94 -2.46
N GLY A 12 2.12 5.62 -1.40
CA GLY A 12 0.86 6.33 -1.37
C GLY A 12 0.80 7.47 -2.39
N ALA A 13 1.86 8.27 -2.47
CA ALA A 13 1.99 9.34 -3.46
C ALA A 13 1.99 8.78 -4.89
N LEU A 14 2.73 7.70 -5.14
CA LEU A 14 2.78 7.05 -6.47
C LEU A 14 1.41 6.52 -6.89
N ALA A 15 0.68 5.90 -5.97
CA ALA A 15 -0.68 5.43 -6.22
C ALA A 15 -1.64 6.60 -6.53
N LEU A 16 -1.52 7.72 -5.82
CA LEU A 16 -2.36 8.91 -6.06
C LEU A 16 -2.12 9.57 -7.43
N ILE A 17 -0.90 9.49 -7.97
CA ILE A 17 -0.63 9.95 -9.34
C ILE A 17 -1.49 9.19 -10.37
N SER A 18 -1.84 7.94 -10.08
CA SER A 18 -2.69 7.13 -10.97
C SER A 18 -4.11 7.70 -11.11
N LEU A 19 -4.55 8.59 -10.20
CA LEU A 19 -5.85 9.25 -10.28
C LEU A 19 -5.98 10.12 -11.53
N PHE A 20 -4.89 10.74 -12.00
CA PHE A 20 -4.89 11.56 -13.23
C PHE A 20 -5.22 10.75 -14.49
N GLY A 21 -4.90 9.45 -14.49
CA GLY A 21 -5.17 8.54 -15.60
C GLY A 21 -6.45 7.72 -15.45
N VAL A 22 -7.15 7.80 -14.32
CA VAL A 22 -8.21 6.83 -13.99
C VAL A 22 -9.37 6.85 -14.98
N GLY A 23 -9.76 8.04 -15.46
CA GLY A 23 -10.83 8.19 -16.45
C GLY A 23 -10.50 7.52 -17.78
N LEU A 24 -9.23 7.60 -18.20
CA LEU A 24 -8.75 6.91 -19.40
C LEU A 24 -8.77 5.39 -19.21
N ILE A 25 -8.35 4.90 -18.03
CA ILE A 25 -8.34 3.46 -17.72
C ILE A 25 -9.76 2.89 -17.74
N PHE A 26 -10.75 3.62 -17.21
CA PHE A 26 -12.17 3.22 -17.29
C PHE A 26 -12.67 3.08 -18.73
N ALA A 27 -12.18 3.91 -19.65
CA ALA A 27 -12.54 3.82 -21.06
C ALA A 27 -12.00 2.55 -21.74
N PHE A 28 -10.86 2.02 -21.27
CA PHE A 28 -10.30 0.75 -21.75
C PHE A 28 -10.94 -0.48 -21.10
N SER A 29 -11.18 -0.43 -19.78
CA SER A 29 -11.81 -1.51 -19.04
C SER A 29 -12.38 -1.02 -17.72
N GLY A 30 -13.67 -1.25 -17.49
CA GLY A 30 -14.32 -0.94 -16.21
C GLY A 30 -13.69 -1.71 -15.03
N VAL A 31 -13.25 -2.95 -15.24
CA VAL A 31 -12.60 -3.76 -14.18
C VAL A 31 -11.24 -3.17 -13.83
N LEU A 32 -10.41 -2.79 -14.81
CA LEU A 32 -9.13 -2.13 -14.56
C LEU A 32 -9.33 -0.77 -13.88
N GLY A 33 -10.39 -0.04 -14.26
CA GLY A 33 -10.78 1.22 -13.61
C GLY A 33 -11.08 1.02 -12.11
N LEU A 34 -11.88 0.01 -11.76
CA LEU A 34 -12.18 -0.33 -10.37
C LEU A 34 -10.94 -0.77 -9.58
N LEU A 35 -10.10 -1.62 -10.16
CA LEU A 35 -8.84 -2.03 -9.52
C LEU A 35 -7.90 -0.84 -9.29
N THR A 36 -7.86 0.09 -10.23
CA THR A 36 -7.07 1.32 -10.09
C THR A 36 -7.63 2.21 -8.98
N LEU A 37 -8.95 2.36 -8.87
CA LEU A 37 -9.58 3.11 -7.78
C LEU A 37 -9.27 2.49 -6.40
N LEU A 38 -9.32 1.16 -6.27
CA LEU A 38 -8.95 0.47 -5.04
C LEU A 38 -7.47 0.70 -4.69
N SER A 39 -6.59 0.69 -5.70
CA SER A 39 -5.17 1.01 -5.52
C SER A 39 -4.96 2.45 -5.06
N VAL A 40 -5.67 3.42 -5.64
CA VAL A 40 -5.64 4.83 -5.24
C VAL A 40 -6.15 5.01 -3.80
N ALA A 41 -7.27 4.39 -3.45
CA ALA A 41 -7.84 4.45 -2.10
C ALA A 41 -6.85 3.87 -1.08
N THR A 42 -6.23 2.76 -1.39
CA THR A 42 -5.20 2.14 -0.55
C THR A 42 -3.96 3.02 -0.45
N GLY A 43 -3.56 3.67 -1.55
CA GLY A 43 -2.49 4.66 -1.58
C GLY A 43 -2.74 5.83 -0.64
N ALA A 44 -3.97 6.35 -0.59
CA ALA A 44 -4.36 7.40 0.35
C ALA A 44 -4.21 6.94 1.82
N VAL A 45 -4.60 5.71 2.13
CA VAL A 45 -4.44 5.13 3.48
C VAL A 45 -2.96 4.95 3.82
N LEU A 46 -2.13 4.47 2.90
CA LEU A 46 -0.69 4.34 3.08
C LEU A 46 0.01 5.70 3.28
N LEU A 47 -0.38 6.71 2.51
CA LEU A 47 0.12 8.08 2.67
C LEU A 47 -0.24 8.64 4.05
N ALA A 48 -1.52 8.56 4.42
CA ALA A 48 -2.01 9.04 5.71
C ALA A 48 -1.34 8.29 6.89
N GLY A 49 -1.25 6.95 6.80
CA GLY A 49 -0.56 6.13 7.80
C GLY A 49 0.93 6.44 7.88
N GLY A 50 1.59 6.71 6.74
CA GLY A 50 3.00 7.08 6.68
C GLY A 50 3.28 8.42 7.35
N ILE A 51 2.44 9.42 7.08
CA ILE A 51 2.50 10.72 7.74
C ILE A 51 2.25 10.58 9.25
N GLN A 52 1.26 9.78 9.67
CA GLN A 52 0.99 9.56 11.08
C GLN A 52 2.16 8.90 11.81
N VAL A 53 2.80 7.90 11.20
CA VAL A 53 3.99 7.26 11.77
C VAL A 53 5.16 8.25 11.87
N LEU A 54 5.38 9.12 10.87
CA LEU A 54 6.39 10.18 10.95
C LEU A 54 6.09 11.20 12.06
N GLN A 55 4.81 11.45 12.34
CA GLN A 55 4.37 12.32 13.44
C GLN A 55 4.44 11.64 14.82
N GLY A 56 4.91 10.39 14.91
CA GLY A 56 4.95 9.63 16.17
C GLY A 56 3.58 9.16 16.67
N LYS A 57 2.57 9.14 15.80
CA LYS A 57 1.22 8.62 16.10
C LYS A 57 1.14 7.10 15.84
N SER A 58 -0.03 6.51 16.08
CA SER A 58 -0.23 5.06 15.99
C SER A 58 0.04 4.50 14.59
N PRO A 59 0.75 3.35 14.47
CA PRO A 59 1.10 2.74 13.18
C PRO A 59 -0.02 1.89 12.57
N GLN A 60 -1.17 1.75 13.24
CA GLN A 60 -2.25 0.84 12.83
C GLN A 60 -2.80 1.16 11.43
N LEU A 61 -2.86 2.44 11.06
CA LEU A 61 -3.29 2.85 9.72
C LEU A 61 -2.28 2.47 8.63
N LEU A 62 -0.98 2.52 8.93
CA LEU A 62 0.05 2.05 7.99
C LEU A 62 -0.02 0.53 7.81
N LEU A 63 -0.26 -0.23 8.89
CA LEU A 63 -0.45 -1.68 8.83
C LEU A 63 -1.69 -2.03 8.00
N LEU A 64 -2.83 -1.39 8.28
CA LEU A 64 -4.07 -1.60 7.55
C LEU A 64 -3.89 -1.27 6.06
N GLY A 65 -3.27 -0.13 5.76
CA GLY A 65 -2.95 0.26 4.38
C GLY A 65 -2.03 -0.74 3.68
N SER A 66 -1.06 -1.32 4.40
CA SER A 66 -0.15 -2.32 3.84
C SER A 66 -0.85 -3.65 3.55
N TYR A 67 -1.73 -4.11 4.43
CA TYR A 67 -2.56 -5.30 4.15
C TYR A 67 -3.54 -5.07 3.01
N ALA A 68 -4.17 -3.90 2.97
CA ALA A 68 -5.03 -3.51 1.85
C ALA A 68 -4.24 -3.50 0.54
N ALA A 69 -3.00 -3.01 0.53
CA ALA A 69 -2.16 -3.00 -0.67
C ALA A 69 -1.83 -4.41 -1.15
N LEU A 70 -1.50 -5.33 -0.24
CA LEU A 70 -1.29 -6.73 -0.57
C LEU A 70 -2.56 -7.39 -1.14
N ALA A 71 -3.74 -7.08 -0.56
CA ALA A 71 -5.01 -7.62 -1.02
C ALA A 71 -5.39 -7.09 -2.41
N VAL A 72 -5.24 -5.78 -2.65
CA VAL A 72 -5.48 -5.17 -3.97
C VAL A 72 -4.52 -5.75 -4.99
N GLN A 73 -3.24 -5.89 -4.65
CA GLN A 73 -2.23 -6.46 -5.55
C GLN A 73 -2.52 -7.94 -5.89
N LEU A 74 -2.98 -8.74 -4.92
CA LEU A 74 -3.46 -10.11 -5.15
C LEU A 74 -4.63 -10.15 -6.12
N LEU A 75 -5.61 -9.27 -5.92
CA LEU A 75 -6.80 -9.19 -6.78
C LEU A 75 -6.43 -8.79 -8.21
N THR A 76 -5.55 -7.79 -8.36
CA THR A 76 -5.05 -7.34 -9.66
C THR A 76 -4.24 -8.44 -10.36
N TRP A 77 -3.42 -9.17 -9.63
CA TRP A 77 -2.65 -10.29 -10.19
C TRP A 77 -3.55 -11.44 -10.64
N PHE A 78 -4.54 -11.81 -9.82
CA PHE A 78 -5.53 -12.83 -10.19
C PHE A 78 -6.30 -12.43 -11.46
N TRP A 79 -6.71 -11.17 -11.55
CA TRP A 79 -7.34 -10.64 -12.76
C TRP A 79 -6.42 -10.73 -13.98
N ALA A 80 -5.15 -10.35 -13.86
CA ALA A 80 -4.17 -10.41 -14.95
C ALA A 80 -3.96 -11.85 -15.48
N LEU A 81 -3.97 -12.85 -14.59
CA LEU A 81 -3.89 -14.25 -14.97
C LEU A 81 -5.11 -14.70 -15.79
N VAL A 82 -6.32 -14.40 -15.32
CA VAL A 82 -7.57 -14.81 -15.99
C VAL A 82 -7.77 -14.07 -17.32
N SER A 83 -7.30 -12.83 -17.42
CA SER A 83 -7.42 -12.02 -18.63
C SER A 83 -6.31 -12.28 -19.67
N GLY A 84 -5.42 -13.24 -19.44
CA GLY A 84 -4.40 -13.67 -20.40
C GLY A 84 -3.19 -12.73 -20.53
N TRP A 85 -3.09 -11.71 -19.67
CA TRP A 85 -1.96 -10.77 -19.64
C TRP A 85 -0.70 -11.37 -19.01
N GLY A 86 -0.80 -12.56 -18.40
CA GLY A 86 0.32 -13.31 -17.85
C GLY A 86 0.93 -12.66 -16.60
N PHE A 87 2.21 -12.92 -16.35
CA PHE A 87 2.93 -12.44 -15.17
C PHE A 87 3.51 -11.04 -15.42
N LEU A 88 2.84 -10.01 -14.90
CA LEU A 88 3.34 -8.63 -14.95
C LEU A 88 4.45 -8.45 -13.90
N PHE A 89 5.70 -8.27 -14.33
CA PHE A 89 6.86 -8.08 -13.45
C PHE A 89 6.71 -6.85 -12.52
N THR A 90 6.00 -5.83 -12.97
CA THR A 90 5.58 -4.67 -12.15
C THR A 90 4.71 -5.05 -10.95
N GLY A 91 3.98 -6.18 -11.02
CA GLY A 91 3.18 -6.69 -9.91
C GLY A 91 4.01 -7.16 -8.72
N LEU A 92 5.26 -7.60 -8.93
CA LEU A 92 6.14 -8.04 -7.83
C LEU A 92 6.53 -6.88 -6.90
N LEU A 93 6.80 -5.69 -7.44
CA LEU A 93 7.11 -4.52 -6.61
C LEU A 93 5.91 -4.11 -5.74
N GLY A 94 4.69 -4.30 -6.25
CA GLY A 94 3.45 -4.11 -5.50
C GLY A 94 3.27 -5.11 -4.35
N PHE A 95 3.98 -6.24 -4.35
CA PHE A 95 4.01 -7.19 -3.23
C PHE A 95 5.19 -6.97 -2.28
N VAL A 96 6.37 -6.69 -2.83
CA VAL A 96 7.61 -6.55 -2.06
C VAL A 96 7.55 -5.33 -1.14
N LEU A 97 7.11 -4.17 -1.65
CA LEU A 97 7.13 -2.94 -0.86
C LEU A 97 6.17 -2.99 0.34
N PRO A 98 4.89 -3.40 0.21
CA PRO A 98 4.02 -3.57 1.37
C PRO A 98 4.49 -4.69 2.30
N GLY A 99 5.04 -5.78 1.76
CA GLY A 99 5.64 -6.86 2.56
C GLY A 99 6.80 -6.38 3.43
N VAL A 100 7.66 -5.52 2.88
CA VAL A 100 8.75 -4.86 3.62
C VAL A 100 8.21 -3.95 4.71
N ILE A 101 7.13 -3.20 4.47
CA ILE A 101 6.49 -2.36 5.50
C ILE A 101 6.01 -3.23 6.68
N VAL A 102 5.30 -4.32 6.39
CA VAL A 102 4.81 -5.24 7.43
C VAL A 102 5.97 -5.87 8.20
N TYR A 103 7.01 -6.31 7.50
CA TYR A 103 8.20 -6.89 8.11
C TYR A 103 8.91 -5.89 9.05
N LEU A 104 9.17 -4.67 8.56
CA LEU A 104 9.81 -3.61 9.34
C LEU A 104 8.99 -3.18 10.55
N LEU A 105 7.66 -3.13 10.42
CA LEU A 105 6.79 -2.80 11.54
C LEU A 105 6.69 -3.93 12.56
N ARG A 106 6.78 -5.20 12.14
CA ARG A 106 6.73 -6.36 13.05
C ARG A 106 8.05 -6.63 13.79
N GLN A 107 9.14 -5.93 13.45
CA GLN A 107 10.41 -6.08 14.14
C GLN A 107 10.30 -5.72 15.63
N PRO A 108 11.07 -6.41 16.50
CA PRO A 108 11.02 -6.21 17.95
C PRO A 108 11.39 -4.77 18.36
N ASP A 109 12.26 -4.10 17.61
CA ASP A 109 12.66 -2.71 17.89
C ASP A 109 11.54 -1.70 17.59
N ALA A 110 10.72 -1.98 16.57
CA ALA A 110 9.54 -1.17 16.27
C ALA A 110 8.48 -1.32 17.37
N LYS A 111 8.24 -2.55 17.84
CA LYS A 111 7.33 -2.82 18.96
C LYS A 111 7.79 -2.13 20.23
N ARG A 112 9.07 -2.28 20.61
CA ARG A 112 9.63 -1.62 21.81
C ARG A 112 9.47 -0.11 21.79
N HIS A 113 9.65 0.54 20.65
CA HIS A 113 9.52 1.99 20.52
C HIS A 113 8.06 2.48 20.69
N TYR A 114 7.08 1.76 20.11
CA TYR A 114 5.66 2.10 20.30
C TYR A 114 5.14 1.74 21.69
N THR A 115 5.59 0.61 22.26
CA THR A 115 5.26 0.24 23.64
C THR A 115 5.86 1.21 24.65
N ALA A 116 7.07 1.73 24.41
CA ALA A 116 7.69 2.78 25.22
C ALA A 116 6.95 4.13 25.13
N GLN A 117 6.18 4.35 24.06
CA GLN A 117 5.32 5.52 23.87
C GLN A 117 3.87 5.29 24.34
N GLY A 118 3.56 4.13 24.96
CA GLY A 118 2.22 3.80 25.44
C GLY A 118 1.20 3.51 24.33
N ILE A 119 1.66 3.30 23.09
CA ILE A 119 0.82 3.07 21.92
C ILE A 119 0.64 1.56 21.76
N SER A 120 -0.61 1.10 21.93
CA SER A 120 -1.00 -0.30 21.72
C SER A 120 -0.92 -0.67 20.24
N TYR A 121 -0.34 -1.85 19.98
CA TYR A 121 -0.07 -2.39 18.65
C TYR A 121 -1.27 -3.20 18.16
#